data_AF-A0A2V9RSD4-F1
#
_entry.id   AF-A0A2V9RSD4-F1
#
_cell.length_a   1.000
_cell.length_b   1.000
_cell.length_c   1.000
_cell.angle_alpha   90.00
_cell.angle_beta   90.00
_cell.angle_gamma   90.00
#
_symmetry.space_group_name_H-M   'P 1'
#
loop_
_entity.id
_entity.type
_entity.pdbx_description
1 polymer ?
#
loop_
_entity_poly.entity_id
_entity_poly.type
_entity_poly.pdbx_seq_one_letter_code
_entity_poly.pdbx_strand_id
1 'polypeptide(L)'
;MSSLDAWANPSYCWVVICKNAKTHHSANMMFGHKIPLAETDPFEPLPVSGPFLVQCDECGEEHSYDPAEVLRLEFELPNGFTTHPRFR
;
A
#
# COMPACT_ATOMS: atom_id res chain seq x y z
N MET A 1 9.47 21.32 17.48
CA MET A 1 9.10 20.59 16.25
C MET A 1 10.10 21.05 15.21
N SER A 2 11.21 20.32 15.14
CA SER A 2 12.46 20.79 14.53
C SER A 2 12.43 20.55 13.03
N SER A 3 12.78 21.60 12.29
CA SER A 3 12.85 21.71 10.83
C SER A 3 13.91 20.81 10.19
N LEU A 4 13.81 19.48 10.37
CA LEU A 4 14.67 18.45 9.77
C LEU A 4 13.93 17.55 8.76
N ASP A 5 12.62 17.73 8.56
CA ASP A 5 11.83 16.90 7.63
C ASP A 5 12.06 17.20 6.15
N ALA A 6 12.74 18.31 5.81
CA ALA A 6 13.00 18.67 4.41
C ALA A 6 13.99 17.73 3.67
N TRP A 7 14.65 16.84 4.41
CA TRP A 7 15.55 15.79 3.91
C TRP A 7 15.15 14.40 4.44
N ALA A 8 13.92 14.24 4.92
CA ALA A 8 13.41 12.92 5.28
C ALA A 8 13.36 12.09 4.00
N ASN A 9 14.11 10.97 3.97
CA ASN A 9 13.98 9.99 2.91
C ASN A 9 12.48 9.66 2.78
N PRO A 10 11.87 9.78 1.60
CA PRO A 10 10.47 9.46 1.47
C PRO A 10 10.27 8.00 1.90
N SER A 11 9.37 7.77 2.87
CA SER A 11 9.01 6.40 3.23
C SER A 11 8.35 5.75 2.02
N TYR A 12 8.97 4.67 1.53
CA TYR A 12 8.38 3.85 0.49
C TYR A 12 7.45 2.85 1.15
N CYS A 13 6.36 2.54 0.47
CA CYS A 13 5.45 1.50 0.90
C CYS A 13 5.15 0.53 -0.23
N TRP A 14 5.01 -0.73 0.14
CA TRP A 14 4.28 -1.69 -0.66
C TRP A 14 2.80 -1.38 -0.55
N VAL A 15 2.12 -1.20 -1.68
CA VAL A 15 0.69 -0.90 -1.74
C VAL A 15 0.02 -1.72 -2.83
N VAL A 16 -1.28 -1.92 -2.69
CA VAL A 16 -2.14 -2.42 -3.78
C VAL A 16 -3.29 -1.45 -4.00
N ILE A 17 -3.89 -1.50 -5.20
CA ILE A 17 -5.07 -0.70 -5.52
C ILE A 17 -6.32 -1.52 -5.22
N CYS A 18 -7.28 -0.96 -4.47
CA CYS A 18 -8.55 -1.62 -4.21
C CYS A 18 -9.24 -2.02 -5.53
N LYS A 19 -9.65 -3.30 -5.64
CA LYS A 19 -10.35 -3.81 -6.85
C LYS A 19 -11.79 -3.32 -6.96
N ASN A 20 -12.36 -2.77 -5.87
CA ASN A 20 -13.71 -2.24 -5.87
C ASN A 20 -13.77 -0.82 -6.48
N ALA A 21 -13.63 -0.73 -7.81
CA ALA A 21 -13.74 0.55 -8.51
C ALA A 21 -15.12 1.22 -8.34
N LYS A 22 -16.18 0.47 -8.01
CA LYS A 22 -17.54 1.00 -7.81
C LYS A 22 -17.60 1.94 -6.61
N THR A 23 -16.99 1.54 -5.50
CA THR A 23 -16.94 2.34 -4.27
C THR A 23 -15.93 3.47 -4.36
N HIS A 24 -14.87 3.29 -5.16
CA HIS A 24 -13.83 4.29 -5.38
C HIS A 24 -13.99 5.06 -6.70
N HIS A 25 -15.22 5.26 -7.18
CA HIS A 25 -15.52 5.86 -8.51
C HIS A 25 -14.96 7.28 -8.70
N SER A 26 -14.59 7.97 -7.62
CA SER A 26 -13.90 9.28 -7.63
C SER A 26 -12.40 9.17 -7.88
N ALA A 27 -11.84 7.98 -7.69
CA ALA A 27 -10.44 7.66 -7.90
C ALA A 27 -10.31 6.92 -9.24
N ASN A 28 -9.72 7.60 -10.23
CA ASN A 28 -9.40 7.06 -11.55
C ASN A 28 -8.79 5.65 -11.41
N MET A 29 -9.06 4.66 -12.27
CA MET A 29 -8.66 3.25 -12.01
C MET A 29 -7.14 3.06 -11.80
N MET A 30 -6.31 3.97 -12.32
CA MET A 30 -4.85 4.05 -12.10
C MET A 30 -4.45 4.79 -10.81
N PHE A 31 -5.41 5.48 -10.19
CA PHE A 31 -5.33 6.27 -8.96
C PHE A 31 -6.30 5.77 -7.89
N GLY A 32 -6.82 4.55 -8.03
CA GLY A 32 -7.76 3.95 -7.08
C GLY A 32 -7.24 3.99 -5.65
N HIS A 33 -8.11 3.69 -4.70
CA HIS A 33 -7.74 3.68 -3.30
C HIS A 33 -6.52 2.78 -3.05
N LYS A 34 -5.47 3.36 -2.46
CA LYS A 34 -4.21 2.69 -2.19
C LYS A 34 -4.28 2.10 -0.81
N ILE A 35 -4.17 0.77 -0.72
CA ILE A 35 -4.16 0.06 0.53
C ILE A 35 -2.69 -0.21 0.89
N PRO A 36 -2.15 0.43 1.95
CA PRO A 36 -0.79 0.17 2.39
C PRO A 36 -0.65 -1.26 2.93
N LEU A 37 0.45 -1.93 2.59
CA LEU A 37 0.74 -3.30 3.00
C LEU A 37 1.94 -3.38 3.95
N ALA A 38 3.00 -2.63 3.69
CA ALA A 38 4.17 -2.54 4.56
C ALA A 38 5.01 -1.32 4.20
N GLU A 39 5.74 -0.78 5.17
CA GLU A 39 6.87 0.11 4.90
C GLU A 39 7.98 -0.68 4.21
N THR A 40 8.73 -0.01 3.33
CA THR A 40 9.86 -0.59 2.60
C THR A 40 10.83 0.51 2.17
N ASP A 41 11.89 0.13 1.46
CA ASP A 41 12.87 1.03 0.86
C ASP A 41 12.93 0.89 -0.68
N PRO A 42 13.65 1.79 -1.40
CA PRO A 42 13.76 1.76 -2.87
C PRO A 42 14.49 0.54 -3.46
N PHE A 43 15.07 -0.33 -2.65
CA PHE A 43 15.94 -1.42 -3.07
C PHE A 43 15.47 -2.79 -2.56
N GLU A 44 14.66 -2.83 -1.50
CA GLU A 44 14.11 -4.04 -0.94
C GLU A 44 13.33 -4.86 -1.98
N PRO A 45 13.56 -6.19 -2.05
CA PRO A 45 12.77 -7.08 -2.87
C PRO A 45 11.38 -7.30 -2.24
N LEU A 46 10.38 -7.52 -3.08
CA LEU A 46 9.02 -7.84 -2.64
C LEU A 46 9.01 -9.13 -1.79
N PRO A 47 8.55 -9.10 -0.51
CA PRO A 47 8.62 -10.25 0.39
C PRO A 47 7.54 -11.32 0.14
N VAL A 48 6.79 -11.24 -0.97
CA VAL A 48 5.72 -12.17 -1.32
C VAL A 48 5.94 -12.86 -2.66
N SER A 49 5.78 -14.19 -2.68
CA SER A 49 5.97 -15.04 -3.86
C SER A 49 4.68 -15.63 -4.44
N GLY A 50 3.53 -15.38 -3.82
CA GLY A 50 2.25 -15.94 -4.26
C GLY A 50 1.06 -15.11 -3.79
N PRO A 51 -0.16 -15.45 -4.27
CA PRO A 51 -1.35 -14.66 -4.01
C PRO A 51 -1.62 -14.47 -2.51
N PHE A 52 -2.20 -13.33 -2.16
CA PHE A 52 -2.55 -13.02 -0.79
C PHE A 52 -3.84 -12.20 -0.75
N LEU A 53 -4.58 -12.34 0.36
CA LEU A 53 -5.80 -11.59 0.59
C LEU A 53 -5.47 -10.25 1.21
N VAL A 54 -6.15 -9.20 0.76
CA VAL A 54 -6.06 -7.86 1.34
C VAL A 54 -7.47 -7.33 1.52
N GLN A 55 -7.76 -6.85 2.73
CA GLN A 55 -8.96 -6.10 3.01
C GLN A 55 -8.72 -4.61 2.77
N CYS A 56 -9.63 -3.98 2.02
CA CYS A 56 -9.65 -2.53 1.85
C CYS A 56 -10.02 -1.84 3.17
N ASP A 57 -9.21 -0.90 3.61
CA ASP A 57 -9.43 -0.07 4.81
C ASP A 57 -10.51 1.00 4.64
N GLU A 58 -10.92 1.31 3.40
CA GLU A 58 -12.00 2.27 3.12
C GLU A 58 -13.35 1.57 2.85
N CYS A 59 -13.39 0.54 2.01
CA CYS A 59 -14.65 -0.15 1.63
C CYS A 59 -14.89 -1.48 2.38
N GLY A 60 -13.91 -2.00 3.11
CA GLY A 60 -14.01 -3.23 3.91
C GLY A 60 -14.02 -4.53 3.10
N GLU A 61 -13.97 -4.46 1.78
CA GLU A 61 -14.01 -5.64 0.92
C GLU A 61 -12.64 -6.32 0.84
N GLU A 62 -12.63 -7.65 0.94
CA GLU A 62 -11.43 -8.46 0.84
C GLU A 62 -11.28 -9.03 -0.57
N HIS A 63 -10.11 -8.84 -1.16
CA HIS A 63 -9.77 -9.32 -2.50
C HIS A 63 -8.44 -10.06 -2.48
N SER A 64 -8.29 -11.03 -3.38
CA SER A 64 -7.00 -11.70 -3.63
C SER A 64 -6.16 -10.88 -4.59
N TYR A 65 -4.89 -10.68 -4.26
CA TYR A 65 -3.90 -9.96 -5.04
C TYR A 65 -2.72 -10.85 -5.40
N ASP A 66 -2.24 -10.71 -6.64
CA ASP A 66 -0.99 -11.31 -7.08
C ASP A 66 0.21 -10.43 -6.72
N PRO A 67 1.42 -10.99 -6.51
CA PRO A 67 2.64 -10.20 -6.31
C PRO A 67 2.90 -9.16 -7.41
N ALA A 68 2.47 -9.44 -8.65
CA ALA A 68 2.59 -8.52 -9.78
C ALA A 68 1.68 -7.29 -9.68
N GLU A 69 0.64 -7.32 -8.84
CA GLU A 69 -0.26 -6.19 -8.58
C GLU A 69 0.26 -5.29 -7.45
N VAL A 70 1.35 -5.70 -6.78
CA VAL A 70 1.96 -4.91 -5.71
C VAL A 70 2.82 -3.80 -6.31
N LEU A 71 2.55 -2.58 -5.87
CA LEU A 71 3.28 -1.39 -6.27
C LEU A 71 4.18 -0.94 -5.14
N ARG A 72 5.35 -0.40 -5.49
CA ARG A 72 6.19 0.36 -4.58
C ARG A 72 6.09 1.82 -4.92
N LEU A 73 5.68 2.64 -3.96
CA LEU A 73 5.59 4.08 -4.15
C LEU A 73 5.83 4.82 -2.84
N GLU A 74 6.20 6.09 -2.96
CA GLU A 74 6.30 7.02 -1.83
C GLU A 74 4.90 7.24 -1.27
N PHE A 75 4.69 6.84 -0.02
CA PHE A 75 3.38 6.88 0.62
C PHE A 75 3.51 7.21 2.11
N GLU A 76 2.69 8.13 2.58
CA GLU A 76 2.58 8.43 3.99
C GLU A 76 1.64 7.41 4.64
N LEU A 77 2.19 6.55 5.50
CA LEU A 77 1.40 5.56 6.22
C LEU A 77 0.45 6.24 7.21
N PRO A 78 -0.81 5.78 7.32
CA PRO A 78 -1.72 6.29 8.33
C PRO A 78 -1.22 5.97 9.75
N ASN A 79 -1.51 6.85 10.70
CA ASN A 79 -1.16 6.63 12.11
C ASN A 79 -1.81 5.33 12.63
N GLY A 80 -1.01 4.44 13.21
CA GLY A 80 -1.48 3.14 13.69
C GLY A 80 -1.57 2.07 12.62
N PHE A 81 -0.98 2.30 11.44
CA PHE A 81 -0.85 1.29 10.39
C PHE A 81 -0.22 0.00 10.93
N THR A 82 -0.79 -1.14 10.53
CA THR A 82 -0.29 -2.47 10.88
C THR A 82 0.16 -3.17 9.61
N THR A 83 1.44 -3.57 9.58
CA THR A 83 2.03 -4.32 8.47
C THR A 83 1.26 -5.59 8.17
N HIS A 84 0.98 -5.82 6.89
CA HIS A 84 0.30 -6.99 6.40
C HIS A 84 1.11 -8.25 6.77
N PRO A 85 0.49 -9.33 7.29
CA PRO A 85 1.20 -10.51 7.80
C PRO A 85 2.13 -11.20 6.78
N ARG A 86 1.85 -11.04 5.49
CA ARG A 86 2.67 -11.58 4.39
C ARG A 86 3.88 -10.72 4.02
N PHE A 87 3.96 -9.50 4.55
CA PHE A 87 5.00 -8.51 4.27
C PHE A 87 5.88 -8.22 5.50
N ARG A 88 6.18 -9.27 6.28
CA ARG A 88 7.04 -9.20 7.47
C ARG A 88 8.44 -9.75 7.18
#